data_AF-A0A7L6CJI7-F1
#
_entry.id   AF-A0A7L6CJI7-F1
#
_cell.length_a   1.000
_cell.length_b   1.000
_cell.length_c   1.000
_cell.angle_alpha   90.00
_cell.angle_beta   90.00
_cell.angle_gamma   90.00
#
_symmetry.space_group_name_H-M   'P 1'
#
loop_
_entity.id
_entity.type
_entity.pdbx_description
1 polymer ?
#
loop_
_entity_poly.entity_id
_entity_poly.type
_entity_poly.pdbx_seq_one_letter_code
_entity_poly.pdbx_strand_id
1 'polypeptide(L)'
;MTNLARTAPNNTTGVFTLQNYKDKGYRIHCNLDQVKALTGVEAKPEHRHFFTHSRGYVYLSKPYPTVEAGKDAAIRFFTLITGVQVYWDPDKK
;
A
#
# COMPACT_ATOMS: atom_id res chain seq x y z
N MET A 1 -9.09 8.09 -9.85
CA MET A 1 -7.70 8.15 -9.36
C MET A 1 -7.74 8.31 -7.86
N THR A 2 -6.84 7.64 -7.14
CA THR A 2 -6.85 7.62 -5.66
C THR A 2 -5.52 8.11 -5.11
N ASN A 3 -5.55 8.92 -4.05
CA ASN A 3 -4.35 9.38 -3.37
C ASN A 3 -3.94 8.42 -2.22
N LEU A 4 -2.68 7.99 -2.20
CA LEU A 4 -2.08 7.18 -1.13
C LEU A 4 -1.51 7.99 0.03
N ALA A 5 -1.43 9.31 -0.12
CA ALA A 5 -0.86 10.16 0.90
C ALA A 5 -1.70 10.07 2.17
N ARG A 6 -1.01 9.87 3.30
CA ARG A 6 -1.63 9.93 4.62
C ARG A 6 -0.82 10.84 5.51
N THR A 7 -1.32 12.05 5.70
CA THR A 7 -0.82 13.00 6.69
C THR A 7 -1.44 12.68 8.05
N ALA A 8 -0.84 11.76 8.79
CA ALA A 8 -1.11 11.58 10.21
C ALA A 8 0.17 11.97 10.98
N PRO A 9 0.05 12.60 12.17
CA PRO A 9 1.21 13.12 12.91
C PRO A 9 2.25 12.05 13.27
N ASN A 10 1.87 10.77 13.31
CA ASN A 10 2.75 9.64 13.60
C ASN A 10 3.11 8.79 12.36
N ASN A 11 2.78 9.25 11.15
CA ASN A 11 3.11 8.53 9.92
C ASN A 11 4.42 9.03 9.32
N THR A 12 5.51 8.33 9.63
CA THR A 12 6.86 8.68 9.16
C THR A 12 7.12 8.37 7.68
N THR A 13 6.24 7.60 7.01
CA THR A 13 6.40 7.25 5.59
C THR A 13 5.57 8.14 4.67
N GLY A 14 4.56 8.84 5.22
CA GLY A 14 3.60 9.64 4.45
C GLY A 14 2.68 8.81 3.54
N VAL A 15 2.71 7.48 3.63
CA VAL A 15 1.89 6.56 2.81
C VAL A 15 1.02 5.73 3.73
N PHE A 16 -0.26 5.55 3.40
CA PHE A 16 -1.21 4.83 4.25
C PHE A 16 -0.80 3.37 4.57
N THR A 17 -0.13 2.71 3.63
CA THR A 17 0.18 1.26 3.67
C THR A 17 1.67 0.94 3.79
N LEU A 18 2.55 1.94 3.80
CA LEU A 18 3.98 1.73 3.92
C LEU A 18 4.40 1.81 5.39
N GLN A 19 4.96 0.73 5.91
CA GLN A 19 5.43 0.64 7.28
C GLN A 19 6.95 0.52 7.33
N ASN A 20 7.59 1.21 8.27
CA ASN A 20 8.99 0.98 8.60
C ASN A 20 9.13 -0.42 9.23
N TYR A 21 10.04 -1.21 8.66
CA TYR A 21 10.38 -2.56 9.10
C TYR A 21 11.78 -2.59 9.73
N LYS A 22 12.01 -1.67 10.66
CA LYS A 22 13.26 -1.49 11.43
C LYS A 22 14.48 -1.47 10.49
N ASP A 23 15.51 -2.23 10.80
CA ASP A 23 16.78 -2.31 10.09
C ASP A 23 16.66 -2.90 8.67
N LYS A 24 15.48 -3.43 8.31
CA LYS A 24 15.24 -4.00 6.98
C LYS A 24 14.69 -2.99 5.98
N GLY A 25 14.35 -1.76 6.39
CA GLY A 25 13.81 -0.71 5.51
C GLY A 25 12.30 -0.55 5.63
N TYR A 26 11.58 -0.56 4.53
CA TYR A 26 10.13 -0.24 4.46
C TYR A 26 9.35 -1.32 3.74
N ARG A 27 8.17 -1.69 4.19
CA ARG A 27 7.33 -2.70 3.49
C ARG A 27 5.90 -2.22 3.35
N ILE A 28 5.25 -2.66 2.28
CA ILE A 28 3.82 -2.49 2.11
C ILE A 28 3.15 -3.52 3.03
N HIS A 29 2.26 -3.03 3.88
CA HIS A 29 1.41 -3.83 4.74
C HIS A 29 -0.01 -3.33 4.60
N CYS A 30 -0.87 -4.17 4.00
CA CYS A 30 -2.29 -3.87 3.86
C CYS A 30 -3.14 -5.13 3.87
N ASN A 31 -4.39 -4.98 4.28
CA ASN A 31 -5.42 -6.01 4.10
C ASN A 31 -6.42 -5.64 2.98
N LEU A 32 -7.29 -6.57 2.62
CA LEU A 32 -8.29 -6.35 1.57
C LEU A 32 -9.26 -5.21 1.91
N ASP A 33 -9.65 -5.04 3.17
CA ASP A 33 -10.52 -3.94 3.61
C ASP A 33 -9.87 -2.58 3.39
N GLN A 34 -8.57 -2.45 3.68
CA GLN A 34 -7.81 -1.22 3.44
C GLN A 34 -7.68 -0.94 1.94
N VAL A 35 -7.56 -1.97 1.09
CA VAL A 35 -7.56 -1.80 -0.36
C VAL A 35 -8.89 -1.21 -0.82
N LYS A 36 -10.00 -1.78 -0.35
CA LYS A 36 -11.36 -1.30 -0.68
C LYS A 36 -11.63 0.10 -0.14
N ALA A 37 -11.24 0.37 1.10
CA ALA A 37 -11.40 1.69 1.71
C ALA A 37 -10.60 2.77 0.98
N LEU A 38 -9.40 2.43 0.48
CA LEU A 38 -8.54 3.38 -0.22
C LEU A 38 -9.01 3.60 -1.66
N THR A 39 -9.17 2.52 -2.41
CA THR A 39 -9.43 2.59 -3.86
C THR A 39 -10.92 2.65 -4.24
N GLY A 40 -11.81 2.40 -3.28
CA GLY A 40 -13.25 2.24 -3.52
C GLY A 40 -13.63 0.90 -4.17
N VAL A 41 -12.65 0.07 -4.54
CA VAL A 41 -12.86 -1.20 -5.24
C VAL A 41 -12.12 -2.34 -4.56
N GLU A 42 -12.64 -3.56 -4.72
CA GLU A 42 -11.98 -4.73 -4.18
C GLU A 42 -10.79 -5.17 -5.05
N ALA A 43 -9.81 -5.82 -4.44
CA ALA A 43 -8.73 -6.45 -5.18
C ALA A 43 -9.30 -7.52 -6.13
N LYS A 44 -8.83 -7.51 -7.38
CA LYS A 44 -9.24 -8.45 -8.41
C LYS A 44 -9.02 -9.90 -7.93
N PRO A 45 -9.94 -10.83 -8.23
CA PRO A 45 -9.82 -12.23 -7.82
C PRO A 45 -8.47 -12.85 -8.22
N GLU A 46 -7.95 -12.54 -9.41
CA GLU A 46 -6.66 -13.06 -9.89
C GLU A 46 -5.46 -12.64 -9.04
N HIS A 47 -5.58 -11.56 -8.26
CA HIS A 47 -4.50 -11.00 -7.43
C HIS A 47 -4.68 -11.27 -5.93
N ARG A 48 -5.77 -11.95 -5.54
CA ARG A 48 -6.00 -12.33 -4.12
C ARG A 48 -4.92 -13.25 -3.57
N HIS A 49 -4.23 -14.00 -4.43
CA HIS A 49 -3.10 -14.86 -4.05
C HIS A 49 -1.92 -14.09 -3.44
N PHE A 50 -1.82 -12.76 -3.60
CA PHE A 50 -0.83 -11.96 -2.89
C PHE A 50 -1.13 -11.85 -1.39
N PHE A 51 -2.40 -11.93 -1.00
CA PHE A 51 -2.82 -11.87 0.38
C PHE A 51 -2.75 -13.28 0.97
N THR A 52 -1.57 -13.64 1.46
CA THR A 52 -1.30 -14.97 2.03
C THR A 52 -1.20 -14.97 3.54
N HIS A 53 -1.05 -13.79 4.16
CA HIS A 53 -0.86 -13.66 5.59
C HIS A 53 -2.18 -13.47 6.33
N SER A 54 -2.21 -13.80 7.62
CA SER A 54 -3.40 -13.69 8.49
C SER A 54 -4.64 -14.34 7.85
N ARG A 55 -4.56 -15.66 7.58
CA ARG A 55 -5.61 -16.44 6.90
C ARG A 55 -5.96 -15.94 5.49
N GLY A 56 -4.99 -15.35 4.80
CA GLY A 56 -5.15 -14.87 3.43
C GLY A 56 -5.79 -13.48 3.29
N TYR A 57 -5.83 -12.71 4.37
CA TYR A 57 -6.41 -11.35 4.37
C TYR A 57 -5.37 -10.24 4.26
N VAL A 58 -4.10 -10.55 4.53
CA VAL A 58 -3.03 -9.57 4.65
C VAL A 58 -1.96 -9.80 3.59
N TYR A 59 -1.54 -8.71 2.96
CA TYR A 59 -0.36 -8.63 2.12
C TYR A 59 0.80 -8.01 2.89
N LEU A 60 1.97 -8.65 2.79
CA LEU A 60 3.25 -8.13 3.24
C LEU A 60 4.23 -8.19 2.08
N SER A 61 4.72 -7.04 1.62
CA SER A 61 5.76 -7.03 0.58
C SER A 61 7.11 -7.43 1.14
N LYS A 62 8.04 -7.74 0.23
CA LYS A 62 9.47 -7.66 0.53
C LYS A 62 9.82 -6.23 0.98
N PRO A 63 10.82 -6.06 1.84
CA PRO A 63 11.24 -4.73 2.25
C PRO A 63 11.96 -3.99 1.13
N TYR A 64 11.79 -2.67 1.13
CA TYR A 64 12.40 -1.70 0.24
C TYR A 64 13.40 -0.86 1.04
N PRO A 65 14.57 -0.51 0.47
CA PRO A 65 15.62 0.20 1.18
C PRO A 65 15.25 1.64 1.54
N THR A 66 14.39 2.29 0.76
CA THR A 66 14.00 3.70 0.95
C THR A 66 12.49 3.88 0.93
N VAL A 67 12.02 4.98 1.52
CA VAL A 67 10.59 5.37 1.49
C VAL A 67 10.12 5.56 0.05
N GLU A 68 10.93 6.18 -0.81
CA GLU A 68 10.60 6.44 -2.21
C GLU A 68 10.43 5.14 -3.00
N ALA A 69 11.35 4.18 -2.85
CA ALA A 69 11.20 2.87 -3.47
C ALA A 69 9.92 2.14 -2.98
N GLY A 70 9.61 2.27 -1.68
CA GLY A 70 8.37 1.74 -1.12
C GLY A 70 7.11 2.43 -1.65
N LYS A 71 7.16 3.75 -1.89
CA LYS A 71 6.07 4.54 -2.48
C LYS A 71 5.78 4.10 -3.92
N ASP A 72 6.81 4.06 -4.76
CA ASP A 72 6.65 3.62 -6.16
C ASP A 72 6.11 2.20 -6.23
N ALA A 73 6.62 1.30 -5.39
CA ALA A 73 6.12 -0.05 -5.31
C ALA A 73 4.66 -0.12 -4.83
N ALA A 74 4.26 0.72 -3.87
CA ALA A 74 2.88 0.80 -3.40
C ALA A 74 1.96 1.27 -4.53
N ILE A 75 2.30 2.35 -5.24
CA ILE A 75 1.53 2.86 -6.38
C ILE A 75 1.31 1.75 -7.41
N ARG A 76 2.38 1.08 -7.84
CA ARG A 76 2.32 -0.01 -8.81
C ARG A 76 1.50 -1.19 -8.29
N PHE A 77 1.67 -1.56 -7.02
CA PHE A 77 0.93 -2.66 -6.40
C PHE A 77 -0.57 -2.39 -6.37
N PHE A 78 -1.00 -1.22 -5.88
CA PHE A 78 -2.42 -0.87 -5.81
C PHE A 78 -3.05 -0.77 -7.20
N THR A 79 -2.36 -0.18 -8.16
CA THR A 79 -2.85 -0.12 -9.55
C THR A 79 -2.93 -1.50 -10.19
N LEU A 80 -1.99 -2.40 -9.91
CA LEU A 80 -2.05 -3.78 -10.39
C LEU A 80 -3.26 -4.52 -9.80
N ILE A 81 -3.38 -4.56 -8.48
CA ILE A 81 -4.39 -5.41 -7.82
C ILE A 81 -5.82 -4.90 -7.98
N THR A 82 -6.02 -3.60 -8.23
CA THR A 82 -7.36 -2.99 -8.34
C THR A 82 -7.71 -2.53 -9.76
N GLY A 83 -6.71 -2.27 -10.62
CA GLY A 83 -6.90 -1.58 -11.89
C GLY A 83 -7.13 -0.08 -11.76
N VAL A 84 -7.16 0.48 -10.55
CA VAL A 84 -7.36 1.92 -10.32
C VAL A 84 -6.01 2.61 -10.35
N GLN A 85 -5.91 3.70 -11.11
CA GLN A 85 -4.70 4.52 -11.09
C GLN A 85 -4.57 5.23 -9.74
N VAL A 86 -3.46 4.97 -9.08
CA VAL A 86 -3.17 5.49 -7.75
C VAL A 86 -1.97 6.42 -7.84
N TYR A 87 -1.95 7.48 -7.04
CA TYR A 87 -0.85 8.43 -6.97
C TYR A 87 -0.54 8.77 -5.52
N TRP A 88 0.60 9.42 -5.30
CA TRP A 88 0.98 9.94 -3.99
C TRP A 88 1.21 11.44 -4.13
N ASP A 89 0.39 12.23 -3.44
CA ASP A 89 0.51 13.68 -3.39
C ASP A 89 0.13 14.16 -1.97
N PRO A 90 1.09 14.51 -1.11
CA PRO A 90 0.81 14.90 0.27
C PRO A 90 0.08 16.24 0.39
N ASP A 91 0.11 17.07 -0.65
CA ASP A 91 -0.44 18.43 -0.67
C ASP A 91 -1.89 18.46 -1.17
N LYS A 92 -2.36 17.36 -1.76
CA LYS A 92 -3.69 17.25 -2.38
C LYS A 92 -4.64 16.41 -1.53
N LYS A 93 -5.51 17.06 -0.76
CA LYS A 93 -6.59 16.41 0.01
C LYS A 93 -7.83 16.16 -0.81
#